data_AF-A0A558CIM4-F1
#
_entry.id   AF-A0A558CIM4-F1
#
_cell.length_a   1.000
_cell.length_b   1.000
_cell.length_c   1.000
_cell.angle_alpha   90.00
_cell.angle_beta   90.00
_cell.angle_gamma   90.00
#
_symmetry.space_group_name_H-M   'P 1'
#
loop_
_entity.id
_entity.type
_entity.pdbx_description
1 polymer ?
#
loop_
_entity_poly.entity_id
_entity_poly.type
_entity_poly.pdbx_seq_one_letter_code
_entity_poly.pdbx_strand_id
1 'polypeptide(L)'
;MAIPARARPDACPGVFATHEAADGFLARVRLPGGRVSAAQLGVLAACAEDLGDGSVHLTSRANVQFRGLSPDTGELAGRLAAAGLLPAPAHERVRNYLASPLSGLAGGLLDVRPLVRELDTAVCARPELAGLPGRFLFAFDDGRGDMAAEEPDLCWQAVDGDAGILLRAGEPGERVPVTGAVDALVREALRFLDIRGTAWRMRELPGFSGGKAFPAGKALPAGPFSRDDGGQGLCVVPLFGELSAAQLRTLAEAAPEVVVTPWRSVVVPGYDPASGPALLALSTDRGVSACIGLPGCAKSRADVRADARRTTSAVPAHFSGCERRCGKPRGTADVLAADGGYLIDGAFVPVEGLADFFAATAQKGQR
;
A
#
# COMPACT_ATOMS: atom_id res chain seq x y z
N MET A 1 8.71 1.44 -32.38
CA MET A 1 7.46 0.82 -32.88
C MET A 1 7.39 -0.61 -32.35
N ALA A 2 6.49 -0.84 -31.40
CA ALA A 2 5.85 -2.11 -31.00
C ALA A 2 5.15 -1.86 -29.66
N ILE A 3 3.90 -1.42 -29.69
CA ILE A 3 2.99 -1.57 -28.54
C ILE A 3 2.07 -2.76 -28.86
N PRO A 4 2.37 -3.95 -28.34
CA PRO A 4 1.30 -4.89 -28.01
C PRO A 4 1.54 -5.51 -26.61
N ALA A 5 0.54 -5.90 -25.82
CA ALA A 5 -0.86 -6.17 -26.07
C ALA A 5 -1.69 -5.68 -24.86
N ARG A 6 -2.57 -4.69 -25.07
CA ARG A 6 -3.49 -4.18 -24.04
C ARG A 6 -4.94 -4.64 -24.24
N ALA A 7 -5.14 -5.75 -24.97
CA ALA A 7 -6.43 -6.41 -25.13
C ALA A 7 -6.76 -7.38 -23.97
N ARG A 8 -5.89 -7.49 -22.95
CA ARG A 8 -6.19 -8.33 -21.78
C ARG A 8 -7.08 -7.57 -20.80
N PRO A 9 -8.17 -8.20 -20.31
CA PRO A 9 -8.94 -7.66 -19.19
C PRO A 9 -8.01 -7.36 -18.02
N ASP A 10 -8.28 -6.28 -17.31
CA ASP A 10 -7.52 -5.89 -16.12
C ASP A 10 -7.64 -6.99 -15.04
N ALA A 11 -6.55 -7.76 -14.88
CA ALA A 11 -6.45 -8.91 -13.98
C ALA A 11 -6.00 -8.51 -12.56
N CYS A 12 -6.49 -7.37 -12.07
CA CYS A 12 -6.21 -6.96 -10.71
C CYS A 12 -6.83 -7.96 -9.73
N PRO A 13 -6.05 -8.60 -8.85
CA PRO A 13 -6.57 -9.62 -7.95
C PRO A 13 -7.49 -9.00 -6.89
N GLY A 14 -8.66 -9.60 -6.72
CA GLY A 14 -9.62 -9.39 -5.64
C GLY A 14 -9.73 -10.64 -4.75
N VAL A 15 -10.78 -10.73 -3.95
CA VAL A 15 -11.14 -11.92 -3.15
C VAL A 15 -11.95 -12.91 -3.98
N PHE A 16 -12.86 -12.45 -4.84
CA PHE A 16 -13.62 -13.28 -5.77
C PHE A 16 -12.92 -13.47 -7.12
N ALA A 17 -11.99 -12.58 -7.47
CA ALA A 17 -11.14 -12.68 -8.66
C ALA A 17 -9.68 -12.87 -8.26
N THR A 18 -9.33 -14.06 -7.76
CA THR A 18 -7.96 -14.40 -7.36
C THR A 18 -7.00 -14.52 -8.53
N HIS A 19 -5.70 -14.43 -8.26
CA HIS A 19 -4.66 -14.65 -9.26
C HIS A 19 -3.80 -15.85 -8.87
N GLU A 20 -3.60 -16.76 -9.81
CA GLU A 20 -2.68 -17.89 -9.65
C GLU A 20 -1.23 -17.40 -9.66
N ALA A 21 -0.49 -17.65 -8.58
CA ALA A 21 0.94 -17.46 -8.46
C ALA A 21 1.64 -18.81 -8.22
N ALA A 22 2.97 -18.79 -8.19
CA ALA A 22 3.75 -20.03 -8.04
C ALA A 22 3.62 -20.65 -6.65
N ASP A 23 3.29 -19.86 -5.64
CA ASP A 23 2.99 -20.29 -4.27
C ASP A 23 1.50 -20.63 -4.06
N GLY A 24 0.67 -20.61 -5.11
CA GLY A 24 -0.78 -20.80 -5.00
C GLY A 24 -1.56 -19.54 -5.33
N PHE A 25 -2.86 -19.53 -5.01
CA PHE A 25 -3.71 -18.40 -5.32
C PHE A 25 -3.45 -17.23 -4.36
N LEU A 26 -3.64 -16.02 -4.87
CA LEU A 26 -3.53 -14.80 -4.08
C LEU A 26 -4.83 -14.01 -4.11
N ALA A 27 -5.21 -13.52 -2.94
CA ALA A 27 -6.38 -12.67 -2.75
C ALA A 27 -5.95 -11.35 -2.11
N ARG A 28 -6.55 -10.24 -2.54
CA ARG A 28 -6.28 -8.92 -1.95
C ARG A 28 -7.53 -8.38 -1.29
N VAL A 29 -7.39 -8.00 -0.03
CA VAL A 29 -8.45 -7.36 0.74
C VAL A 29 -8.30 -5.85 0.65
N ARG A 30 -9.40 -5.14 0.41
CA ARG A 30 -9.43 -3.68 0.37
C ARG A 30 -9.66 -3.14 1.77
N LEU A 31 -8.87 -2.16 2.18
CA LEU A 31 -8.98 -1.50 3.48
C LEU A 31 -9.15 0.02 3.24
N PRO A 32 -10.37 0.54 3.07
CA PRO A 32 -10.60 1.97 2.85
C PRO A 32 -9.85 2.85 3.87
N GLY A 33 -8.96 3.72 3.37
CA GLY A 33 -8.11 4.57 4.21
C GLY A 33 -7.07 3.82 5.05
N GLY A 34 -6.85 2.53 4.77
CA GLY A 34 -5.94 1.65 5.50
C GLY A 34 -6.45 1.15 6.86
N ARG A 35 -7.67 1.53 7.26
CA ARG A 35 -8.18 1.28 8.62
C ARG A 35 -8.62 -0.17 8.80
N VAL A 36 -8.22 -0.79 9.91
CA VAL A 36 -8.57 -2.17 10.27
C VAL A 36 -8.87 -2.24 11.76
N SER A 37 -10.05 -2.74 12.13
CA SER A 37 -10.40 -2.93 13.53
C SER A 37 -9.68 -4.13 14.16
N ALA A 38 -9.59 -4.18 15.47
CA ALA A 38 -9.06 -5.34 16.21
C ALA A 38 -9.78 -6.65 15.83
N ALA A 39 -11.11 -6.62 15.72
CA ALA A 39 -11.90 -7.78 15.31
C ALA A 39 -11.54 -8.24 13.88
N GLN A 40 -11.36 -7.29 12.95
CA GLN A 40 -10.93 -7.59 11.58
C GLN A 40 -9.51 -8.15 11.54
N LEU A 41 -8.58 -7.62 12.34
CA LEU A 41 -7.22 -8.18 12.48
C LEU A 41 -7.25 -9.63 12.95
N GLY A 42 -8.12 -9.97 13.92
CA GLY A 42 -8.33 -11.34 14.37
C GLY A 42 -8.80 -12.27 13.26
N VAL A 43 -9.74 -11.82 12.42
CA VAL A 43 -10.22 -12.58 11.26
C VAL A 43 -9.13 -12.74 10.20
N LEU A 44 -8.38 -11.67 9.91
CA LEU A 44 -7.24 -11.73 8.98
C LEU A 44 -6.18 -12.73 9.46
N ALA A 45 -5.88 -12.74 10.77
CA ALA A 45 -4.94 -13.68 11.36
C ALA A 45 -5.40 -15.14 11.20
N ALA A 46 -6.66 -15.44 11.52
CA ALA A 46 -7.22 -16.77 11.36
C ALA A 46 -7.23 -17.22 9.89
N CYS A 47 -7.58 -16.33 8.95
CA CYS A 47 -7.54 -16.66 7.52
C CYS A 47 -6.12 -16.92 7.02
N ALA A 48 -5.14 -16.16 7.49
CA ALA A 48 -3.75 -16.35 7.11
C ALA A 48 -3.24 -17.72 7.58
N GLU A 49 -3.54 -18.10 8.82
CA GLU A 49 -3.13 -19.35 9.46
C GLU A 49 -3.84 -20.58 8.88
N ASP A 50 -5.16 -20.51 8.68
CA ASP A 50 -5.96 -21.67 8.27
C ASP A 50 -5.95 -21.89 6.75
N LEU A 51 -5.87 -20.82 5.95
CA LEU A 51 -6.15 -20.86 4.52
C LEU A 51 -4.98 -20.42 3.63
N GLY A 52 -3.96 -19.76 4.20
CA GLY A 52 -2.83 -19.18 3.48
C GLY A 52 -1.47 -19.69 3.96
N ASP A 53 -0.45 -18.85 3.81
CA ASP A 53 0.94 -19.14 4.21
C ASP A 53 1.28 -18.76 5.66
N GLY A 54 0.27 -18.51 6.50
CA GLY A 54 0.43 -18.06 7.89
C GLY A 54 0.68 -16.56 8.06
N SER A 55 0.74 -15.79 6.96
CA SER A 55 1.00 -14.35 6.99
C SER A 55 0.03 -13.53 6.13
N VAL A 56 0.02 -12.21 6.36
CA VAL A 56 -0.52 -11.23 5.44
C VAL A 56 0.59 -10.31 4.95
N HIS A 57 0.46 -9.85 3.70
CA HIS A 57 1.40 -8.89 3.12
C HIS A 57 0.74 -7.54 2.90
N LEU A 58 1.30 -6.52 3.55
CA LEU A 58 0.96 -5.11 3.34
C LEU A 58 1.37 -4.69 1.92
N THR A 59 0.54 -3.85 1.31
CA THR A 59 0.72 -3.44 -0.08
C THR A 59 0.94 -1.93 -0.19
N SER A 60 1.47 -1.49 -1.32
CA SER A 60 1.71 -0.06 -1.59
C SER A 60 0.45 0.79 -1.81
N ARG A 61 -0.72 0.26 -1.44
CA ARG A 61 -2.02 0.93 -1.56
C ARG A 61 -2.81 0.77 -0.26
N ALA A 62 -2.12 0.66 0.87
CA ALA A 62 -2.75 0.52 2.19
C ALA A 62 -3.73 -0.66 2.29
N ASN A 63 -3.50 -1.74 1.52
CA ASN A 63 -4.29 -2.98 1.55
C ASN A 63 -3.46 -4.13 2.12
N VAL A 64 -4.12 -5.25 2.43
CA VAL A 64 -3.48 -6.53 2.76
C VAL A 64 -3.70 -7.57 1.65
N GLN A 65 -2.81 -8.54 1.58
CA GLN A 65 -2.83 -9.63 0.60
C GLN A 65 -2.56 -10.97 1.28
N PHE A 66 -3.37 -11.97 0.96
CA PHE A 66 -3.14 -13.39 1.26
C PHE A 66 -2.43 -14.08 0.09
N ARG A 67 -1.60 -15.05 0.42
CA ARG A 67 -0.89 -15.93 -0.52
C ARG A 67 -0.94 -17.36 0.00
N GLY A 68 -0.53 -18.32 -0.82
CA GLY A 68 -0.62 -19.73 -0.42
C GLY A 68 -2.02 -20.31 -0.49
N LEU A 69 -2.99 -19.59 -1.09
CA LEU A 69 -4.39 -20.02 -1.06
C LEU A 69 -4.63 -21.20 -1.98
N SER A 70 -5.57 -22.05 -1.58
CA SER A 70 -6.16 -23.04 -2.48
C SER A 70 -6.95 -22.35 -3.62
N PRO A 71 -7.21 -23.06 -4.73
CA PRO A 71 -8.08 -22.55 -5.80
C PRO A 71 -9.50 -22.24 -5.33
N ASP A 72 -10.01 -22.96 -4.33
CA ASP A 72 -11.29 -22.67 -3.71
C ASP A 72 -11.13 -21.63 -2.59
N THR A 73 -11.65 -20.42 -2.84
CA THR A 73 -11.63 -19.30 -1.89
C THR A 73 -12.98 -19.02 -1.25
N GLY A 74 -13.96 -19.93 -1.38
CA GLY A 74 -15.30 -19.76 -0.82
C GLY A 74 -15.28 -19.51 0.69
N GLU A 75 -14.47 -20.27 1.43
CA GLU A 75 -14.33 -20.09 2.88
C GLU A 75 -13.67 -18.75 3.24
N LEU A 76 -12.60 -18.35 2.54
CA LEU A 76 -11.95 -17.06 2.73
C LEU A 76 -12.94 -15.92 2.50
N ALA A 77 -13.68 -15.97 1.39
CA ALA A 77 -14.69 -14.97 1.06
C ALA A 77 -15.78 -14.91 2.13
N GLY A 78 -16.28 -16.05 2.62
CA GLY A 78 -17.29 -16.11 3.68
C GLY A 78 -16.82 -15.45 4.98
N ARG A 79 -15.61 -15.77 5.45
CA ARG A 79 -15.03 -15.19 6.68
C ARG A 79 -14.80 -13.68 6.54
N LEU A 80 -14.27 -13.23 5.40
CA LEU A 80 -14.04 -11.80 5.13
C LEU A 80 -15.35 -11.02 4.99
N ALA A 81 -16.39 -11.61 4.37
CA ALA A 81 -17.71 -11.00 4.26
C ALA A 81 -18.33 -10.79 5.64
N ALA A 82 -18.29 -11.81 6.50
CA ALA A 82 -18.81 -11.74 7.87
C ALA A 82 -18.08 -10.67 8.72
N ALA A 83 -16.82 -10.39 8.42
CA ALA A 83 -16.01 -9.36 9.08
C ALA A 83 -16.17 -7.95 8.48
N GLY A 84 -17.00 -7.78 7.44
CA GLY A 84 -17.16 -6.51 6.72
C GLY A 84 -15.91 -6.07 5.97
N LEU A 85 -15.07 -7.01 5.54
CA LEU A 85 -13.80 -6.74 4.82
C LEU A 85 -13.94 -6.85 3.30
N LEU A 86 -15.14 -7.15 2.78
CA LEU A 86 -15.41 -7.19 1.35
C LEU A 86 -16.11 -5.91 0.88
N PRO A 87 -15.69 -5.34 -0.26
CA PRO A 87 -16.48 -4.31 -0.92
C PRO A 87 -17.80 -4.90 -1.45
N ALA A 88 -18.71 -4.03 -1.90
CA ALA A 88 -19.84 -4.48 -2.70
C ALA A 88 -19.34 -5.34 -3.87
N PRO A 89 -19.89 -6.55 -4.12
CA PRO A 89 -19.36 -7.47 -5.12
C PRO A 89 -19.22 -6.86 -6.53
N ALA A 90 -20.16 -5.99 -6.92
CA ALA A 90 -20.11 -5.30 -8.21
C ALA A 90 -18.92 -4.33 -8.34
N HIS A 91 -18.41 -3.80 -7.24
CA HIS A 91 -17.36 -2.79 -7.18
C HIS A 91 -16.02 -3.34 -6.71
N GLU A 92 -15.87 -4.66 -6.62
CA GLU A 92 -14.63 -5.29 -6.12
C GLU A 92 -13.36 -4.85 -6.87
N ARG A 93 -13.50 -4.58 -8.17
CA ARG A 93 -12.39 -4.11 -9.01
C ARG A 93 -11.97 -2.68 -8.69
N VAL A 94 -12.87 -1.87 -8.12
CA VAL A 94 -12.53 -0.54 -7.63
C VAL A 94 -11.50 -0.69 -6.51
N ARG A 95 -10.33 -0.10 -6.72
CA ARG A 95 -9.19 -0.18 -5.80
C ARG A 95 -9.48 0.49 -4.45
N ASN A 96 -8.43 0.51 -3.62
CA ASN A 96 -8.48 1.21 -2.35
C ASN A 96 -8.56 2.74 -2.52
N TYR A 97 -9.08 3.39 -1.48
CA TYR A 97 -9.01 4.83 -1.31
C TYR A 97 -7.90 5.14 -0.30
N LEU A 98 -6.91 5.92 -0.70
CA LEU A 98 -5.84 6.33 0.21
C LEU A 98 -6.30 7.50 1.08
N ALA A 99 -5.74 7.58 2.28
CA ALA A 99 -5.92 8.71 3.18
C ALA A 99 -4.63 8.92 3.97
N SER A 100 -4.30 10.17 4.30
CA SER A 100 -3.14 10.51 5.13
C SER A 100 -3.19 9.70 6.44
N PRO A 101 -2.21 8.80 6.71
CA PRO A 101 -2.35 7.82 7.79
C PRO A 101 -2.42 8.39 9.21
N LEU A 102 -1.94 9.62 9.40
CA LEU A 102 -1.98 10.35 10.67
C LEU A 102 -3.18 11.30 10.81
N SER A 103 -4.08 11.33 9.83
CA SER A 103 -5.21 12.26 9.84
C SER A 103 -6.07 12.07 11.09
N GLY A 104 -6.32 13.17 11.80
CA GLY A 104 -7.03 13.20 13.08
C GLY A 104 -6.36 12.43 14.22
N LEU A 105 -5.03 12.22 14.15
CA LEU A 105 -4.20 11.66 15.23
C LEU A 105 -3.10 12.62 15.67
N ALA A 106 -2.31 13.08 14.70
CA ALA A 106 -1.23 14.02 14.91
C ALA A 106 -1.18 14.90 13.68
N GLY A 107 -1.00 16.22 13.82
CA GLY A 107 -0.96 17.28 12.81
C GLY A 107 -1.95 17.16 11.63
N GLY A 108 -1.61 17.80 10.51
CA GLY A 108 -2.53 17.95 9.38
C GLY A 108 -3.49 19.13 9.60
N LEU A 109 -4.25 19.49 8.58
CA LEU A 109 -5.16 20.64 8.62
C LEU A 109 -6.58 20.26 9.04
N LEU A 110 -7.00 19.02 8.78
CA LEU A 110 -8.28 18.46 9.20
C LEU A 110 -8.27 16.92 9.20
N ASP A 111 -9.30 16.33 9.79
CA ASP A 111 -9.54 14.88 9.74
C ASP A 111 -10.28 14.48 8.45
N VAL A 112 -9.59 13.80 7.55
CA VAL A 112 -10.16 13.30 6.27
C VAL A 112 -10.74 11.89 6.38
N ARG A 113 -10.62 11.23 7.53
CA ARG A 113 -11.09 9.84 7.70
C ARG A 113 -12.60 9.67 7.47
N PRO A 114 -13.49 10.61 7.85
CA PRO A 114 -14.92 10.52 7.52
C PRO A 114 -15.16 10.49 6.00
N LEU A 115 -14.42 11.31 5.24
CA LEU A 115 -14.57 11.43 3.78
C LEU A 115 -14.29 10.12 3.03
N VAL A 116 -13.40 9.27 3.57
CA VAL A 116 -13.12 7.95 2.99
C VAL A 116 -14.36 7.06 2.98
N ARG A 117 -15.13 7.04 4.07
CA ARG A 117 -16.35 6.23 4.18
C ARG A 117 -17.47 6.79 3.31
N GLU A 118 -17.57 8.11 3.24
CA GLU A 118 -18.51 8.81 2.37
C GLU A 118 -18.20 8.52 0.89
N LEU A 119 -16.92 8.57 0.50
CA LEU A 119 -16.48 8.21 -0.85
C LEU A 119 -16.80 6.75 -1.17
N ASP A 120 -16.55 5.82 -0.25
CA ASP A 120 -16.87 4.42 -0.52
C ASP A 120 -18.36 4.19 -0.77
N THR A 121 -19.20 4.82 0.05
CA THR A 121 -20.65 4.78 -0.09
C THR A 121 -21.08 5.39 -1.42
N ALA A 122 -20.57 6.58 -1.75
CA ALA A 122 -20.91 7.30 -2.98
C ALA A 122 -20.46 6.54 -4.25
N VAL A 123 -19.29 5.89 -4.21
CA VAL A 123 -18.80 5.07 -5.32
C VAL A 123 -19.67 3.82 -5.50
N CYS A 124 -20.00 3.11 -4.41
CA CYS A 124 -20.85 1.92 -4.48
C CYS A 124 -22.28 2.27 -4.95
N ALA A 125 -22.78 3.47 -4.64
CA ALA A 125 -24.08 3.94 -5.09
C ALA A 125 -24.16 4.22 -6.61
N ARG A 126 -23.03 4.22 -7.32
CA ARG A 126 -22.94 4.47 -8.76
C ARG A 126 -22.49 3.21 -9.51
N PRO A 127 -23.41 2.45 -10.13
CA PRO A 127 -23.07 1.24 -10.87
C PRO A 127 -22.04 1.48 -11.98
N GLU A 128 -22.02 2.66 -12.59
CA GLU A 128 -21.06 3.02 -13.64
C GLU A 128 -19.61 2.95 -13.14
N LEU A 129 -19.37 3.32 -11.87
CA LEU A 129 -18.04 3.32 -11.27
C LEU A 129 -17.47 1.91 -11.02
N ALA A 130 -18.28 0.86 -11.11
CA ALA A 130 -17.79 -0.52 -11.18
C ALA A 130 -16.89 -0.75 -12.41
N GLY A 131 -17.04 0.08 -13.45
CA GLY A 131 -16.22 0.06 -14.66
C GLY A 131 -14.81 0.64 -14.49
N LEU A 132 -14.49 1.22 -13.33
CA LEU A 132 -13.15 1.76 -13.09
C LEU A 132 -12.08 0.67 -13.19
N PRO A 133 -10.93 0.96 -13.83
CA PRO A 133 -9.79 0.07 -13.78
C PRO A 133 -9.34 -0.14 -12.34
N GLY A 134 -8.96 -1.37 -12.00
CA GLY A 134 -8.29 -1.74 -10.75
C GLY A 134 -6.87 -1.20 -10.65
N ARG A 135 -6.49 -0.18 -11.44
CA ARG A 135 -5.30 0.63 -11.22
C ARG A 135 -5.65 2.08 -10.86
N PHE A 136 -6.88 2.52 -11.13
CA PHE A 136 -7.36 3.84 -10.77
C PHE A 136 -7.30 4.02 -9.24
N LEU A 137 -6.83 5.18 -8.78
CA LEU A 137 -6.54 5.42 -7.37
C LEU A 137 -7.10 6.77 -6.93
N PHE A 138 -7.91 6.73 -5.88
CA PHE A 138 -8.36 7.93 -5.17
C PHE A 138 -7.48 8.16 -3.95
N ALA A 139 -7.40 9.41 -3.52
CA ALA A 139 -6.80 9.79 -2.25
C ALA A 139 -7.50 10.99 -1.61
N PHE A 140 -7.45 11.02 -0.28
CA PHE A 140 -7.62 12.24 0.52
C PHE A 140 -6.30 12.57 1.22
N ASP A 141 -5.85 13.80 1.08
CA ASP A 141 -4.65 14.30 1.73
C ASP A 141 -5.04 15.36 2.74
N ASP A 142 -4.61 15.23 4.00
CA ASP A 142 -4.97 16.14 5.09
C ASP A 142 -4.18 17.46 5.09
N GLY A 143 -3.45 17.74 4.01
CA GLY A 143 -2.64 18.95 3.81
C GLY A 143 -1.14 18.72 3.99
N ARG A 144 -0.74 17.51 4.36
CA ARG A 144 0.66 17.10 4.46
C ARG A 144 1.36 16.89 3.12
N GLY A 145 0.60 16.63 2.06
CA GLY A 145 1.15 16.24 0.77
C GLY A 145 1.72 14.82 0.75
N ASP A 146 1.41 13.99 1.75
CA ASP A 146 1.90 12.62 1.84
C ASP A 146 1.14 11.67 0.90
N MET A 147 -0.16 11.87 0.70
CA MET A 147 -0.96 11.09 -0.25
C MET A 147 -0.91 11.67 -1.66
N ALA A 148 -0.80 13.00 -1.81
CA ALA A 148 -0.56 13.61 -3.11
C ALA A 148 0.74 13.07 -3.77
N ALA A 149 1.77 12.82 -2.97
CA ALA A 149 3.05 12.25 -3.40
C ALA A 149 2.96 10.80 -3.91
N GLU A 150 1.91 10.06 -3.54
CA GLU A 150 1.65 8.69 -4.02
C GLU A 150 1.05 8.65 -5.44
N GLU A 151 0.93 9.80 -6.09
CA GLU A 151 0.39 9.97 -7.45
C GLU A 151 -0.94 9.24 -7.67
N PRO A 152 -1.98 9.56 -6.87
CA PRO A 152 -3.33 9.12 -7.17
C PRO A 152 -3.80 9.70 -8.52
N ASP A 153 -4.80 9.06 -9.12
CA ASP A 153 -5.47 9.62 -10.29
C ASP A 153 -6.34 10.81 -9.89
N LEU A 154 -6.96 10.75 -8.72
CA LEU A 154 -7.71 11.85 -8.13
C LEU A 154 -7.34 12.00 -6.66
N CYS A 155 -7.01 13.21 -6.24
CA CYS A 155 -6.77 13.56 -4.84
C CYS A 155 -7.58 14.79 -4.47
N TRP A 156 -8.18 14.81 -3.29
CA TRP A 156 -8.54 16.07 -2.65
C TRP A 156 -7.50 16.35 -1.56
N GLN A 157 -6.77 17.45 -1.69
CA GLN A 157 -5.72 17.84 -0.74
C GLN A 157 -6.13 19.08 0.04
N ALA A 158 -6.24 18.96 1.35
CA ALA A 158 -6.55 20.08 2.22
C ALA A 158 -5.56 21.23 2.05
N VAL A 159 -6.07 22.45 2.07
CA VAL A 159 -5.24 23.67 2.15
C VAL A 159 -5.56 24.51 3.37
N ASP A 160 -6.67 24.22 4.05
CA ASP A 160 -7.09 24.77 5.33
C ASP A 160 -8.10 23.80 5.99
N GLY A 161 -8.77 24.24 7.05
CA GLY A 161 -9.73 23.42 7.80
C GLY A 161 -11.11 23.27 7.16
N ASP A 162 -11.40 23.97 6.05
CA ASP A 162 -12.73 23.96 5.40
C ASP A 162 -12.71 23.58 3.91
N ALA A 163 -11.54 23.56 3.28
CA ALA A 163 -11.39 23.34 1.85
C ALA A 163 -10.04 22.71 1.47
N GLY A 164 -10.02 22.23 0.23
CA GLY A 164 -8.86 21.61 -0.40
C GLY A 164 -8.82 21.88 -1.89
N ILE A 165 -7.71 21.53 -2.52
CA ILE A 165 -7.54 21.56 -3.97
C ILE A 165 -7.80 20.17 -4.53
N LEU A 166 -8.57 20.10 -5.61
CA LEU A 166 -8.76 18.88 -6.37
C LEU A 166 -7.57 18.67 -7.32
N LEU A 167 -6.81 17.60 -7.11
CA LEU A 167 -5.71 17.18 -7.97
C LEU A 167 -6.17 16.10 -8.95
N ARG A 168 -5.83 16.26 -10.22
CA ARG A 168 -6.12 15.31 -11.31
C ARG A 168 -4.81 14.81 -11.88
N ALA A 169 -4.44 13.57 -11.58
CA ALA A 169 -3.12 13.02 -11.89
C ALA A 169 -1.96 13.94 -11.44
N GLY A 170 -2.10 14.57 -10.26
CA GLY A 170 -1.13 15.50 -9.71
C GLY A 170 -1.22 16.93 -10.26
N GLU A 171 -2.13 17.24 -11.17
CA GLU A 171 -2.35 18.61 -11.65
C GLU A 171 -3.41 19.31 -10.80
N PRO A 172 -3.08 20.48 -10.19
CA PRO A 172 -4.02 21.20 -9.34
C PRO A 172 -5.13 21.85 -10.15
N GLY A 173 -6.37 21.66 -9.71
CA GLY A 173 -7.56 22.31 -10.25
C GLY A 173 -8.15 23.33 -9.28
N GLU A 174 -9.48 23.28 -9.15
CA GLU A 174 -10.27 24.18 -8.33
C GLU A 174 -10.16 23.91 -6.83
N ARG A 175 -10.38 24.96 -6.02
CA ARG A 175 -10.63 24.85 -4.58
C ARG A 175 -12.04 24.33 -4.35
N VAL A 176 -12.18 23.25 -3.59
CA VAL A 176 -13.43 22.57 -3.29
C VAL A 176 -13.61 22.54 -1.77
N PRO A 177 -14.75 23.03 -1.23
CA PRO A 177 -15.08 22.86 0.18
C PRO A 177 -15.07 21.39 0.60
N VAL A 178 -14.75 21.11 1.86
CA VAL A 178 -14.73 19.73 2.41
C VAL A 178 -16.06 19.00 2.17
N THR A 179 -17.18 19.71 2.28
CA THR A 179 -18.53 19.19 2.03
C THR A 179 -18.80 18.80 0.58
N GLY A 180 -18.02 19.31 -0.38
CA GLY A 180 -18.10 18.97 -1.81
C GLY A 180 -16.99 18.04 -2.29
N ALA A 181 -16.07 17.61 -1.42
CA ALA A 181 -14.88 16.87 -1.79
C ALA A 181 -15.22 15.51 -2.44
N VAL A 182 -16.12 14.75 -1.81
CA VAL A 182 -16.57 13.43 -2.30
C VAL A 182 -17.26 13.55 -3.65
N ASP A 183 -18.22 14.48 -3.78
CA ASP A 183 -18.94 14.71 -5.03
C ASP A 183 -18.01 15.12 -6.18
N ALA A 184 -16.98 15.92 -5.87
CA ALA A 184 -15.98 16.31 -6.85
C ALA A 184 -15.16 15.10 -7.34
N LEU A 185 -14.68 14.24 -6.44
CA LEU A 185 -13.96 13.01 -6.81
C LEU A 185 -14.83 12.04 -7.63
N VAL A 186 -16.09 11.84 -7.23
CA VAL A 186 -17.04 10.99 -7.96
C VAL A 186 -17.31 11.53 -9.36
N ARG A 187 -17.55 12.84 -9.48
CA ARG A 187 -17.76 13.51 -10.79
C ARG A 187 -16.58 13.33 -11.72
N GLU A 188 -15.35 13.51 -11.23
CA GLU A 188 -14.15 13.33 -12.05
C GLU A 188 -13.90 11.86 -12.42
N ALA A 189 -14.24 10.92 -11.53
CA ALA A 189 -14.11 9.49 -11.84
C ALA A 189 -15.08 9.05 -12.94
N LEU A 190 -16.32 9.56 -12.93
CA LEU A 190 -17.28 9.36 -14.01
C LEU A 190 -16.76 9.95 -15.32
N ARG A 191 -16.27 11.20 -15.28
CA ARG A 191 -15.65 11.83 -16.46
C ARG A 191 -14.48 11.01 -17.01
N PHE A 192 -13.63 10.46 -16.13
CA PHE A 192 -12.56 9.58 -16.55
C PHE A 192 -13.10 8.36 -17.29
N LEU A 193 -14.17 7.71 -16.81
CA LEU A 193 -14.78 6.59 -17.52
C LEU A 193 -15.28 6.95 -18.92
N ASP A 194 -15.83 8.16 -19.09
CA ASP A 194 -16.32 8.62 -20.39
C ASP A 194 -15.19 8.80 -21.40
N ILE A 195 -14.03 9.30 -20.96
CA ILE A 195 -12.92 9.69 -21.85
C ILE A 195 -11.77 8.68 -21.91
N ARG A 196 -11.73 7.68 -21.01
CA ARG A 196 -10.51 6.88 -20.80
C ARG A 196 -10.07 6.05 -21.99
N GLY A 197 -11.00 5.65 -22.86
CA GLY A 197 -10.73 4.62 -23.87
C GLY A 197 -10.05 3.39 -23.22
N THR A 198 -8.82 3.09 -23.61
CA THR A 198 -8.03 1.97 -23.06
C THR A 198 -7.15 2.33 -21.86
N ALA A 199 -7.12 3.60 -21.42
CA ALA A 199 -6.28 4.03 -20.31
C ALA A 199 -6.70 3.36 -19.00
N TRP A 200 -5.71 2.93 -18.20
CA TRP A 200 -5.95 2.39 -16.86
C TRP A 200 -5.78 3.43 -15.75
N ARG A 201 -5.12 4.54 -16.06
CA ARG A 201 -4.78 5.64 -15.15
C ARG A 201 -5.07 6.96 -15.86
N MET A 202 -5.42 8.00 -15.10
CA MET A 202 -5.71 9.34 -15.64
C MET A 202 -4.48 9.96 -16.31
N ARG A 203 -3.28 9.73 -15.74
CA ARG A 203 -1.99 10.18 -16.32
C ARG A 203 -1.68 9.65 -17.73
N GLU A 204 -2.41 8.63 -18.20
CA GLU A 204 -2.24 8.08 -19.55
C GLU A 204 -3.05 8.86 -20.59
N LEU A 205 -3.91 9.78 -20.16
CA LEU A 205 -4.74 10.60 -21.05
C LEU A 205 -3.98 11.83 -21.55
N PRO A 206 -4.25 12.28 -22.79
CA PRO A 206 -3.70 13.54 -23.30
C PRO A 206 -4.04 14.71 -22.38
N GLY A 207 -3.06 15.59 -22.15
CA GLY A 207 -3.22 16.78 -21.30
C GLY A 207 -2.86 16.56 -19.83
N PHE A 208 -2.71 15.32 -19.37
CA PHE A 208 -2.20 15.04 -18.02
C PHE A 208 -0.73 14.62 -18.11
N SER A 209 0.15 15.50 -17.66
CA SER A 209 1.61 15.29 -17.69
C SER A 209 2.14 14.57 -16.44
N GLY A 210 1.26 14.25 -15.48
CA GLY A 210 1.68 13.76 -14.17
C GLY A 210 2.41 14.84 -13.38
N GLY A 211 1.90 16.08 -13.43
CA GLY A 211 2.49 17.24 -12.78
C GLY A 211 2.85 16.96 -11.31
N LYS A 212 3.99 17.50 -10.85
CA LYS A 212 4.38 17.41 -9.44
C LYS A 212 3.56 18.42 -8.64
N ALA A 213 2.37 18.03 -8.17
CA ALA A 213 1.70 18.80 -7.14
C ALA A 213 2.46 18.68 -5.82
N PHE A 214 2.86 19.86 -5.31
CA PHE A 214 3.40 20.14 -3.98
C PHE A 214 4.68 19.37 -3.57
N PRO A 215 5.55 19.95 -2.73
CA PRO A 215 6.64 19.18 -2.14
C PRO A 215 6.05 18.02 -1.34
N ALA A 216 6.52 16.80 -1.64
CA ALA A 216 6.07 15.60 -0.95
C ALA A 216 6.22 15.76 0.57
N GLY A 217 5.17 15.43 1.31
CA GLY A 217 5.28 15.17 2.73
C GLY A 217 6.27 14.01 2.96
N LYS A 218 7.12 14.11 3.98
CA LYS A 218 8.00 12.98 4.35
C LYS A 218 7.13 11.80 4.78
N ALA A 219 7.48 10.59 4.34
CA ALA A 219 6.89 9.37 4.87
C ALA A 219 7.01 9.36 6.40
N LEU A 220 5.97 8.86 7.07
CA LEU A 220 5.92 8.75 8.52
C LEU A 220 7.13 7.93 9.03
N PRO A 221 8.03 8.51 9.86
CA PRO A 221 9.15 7.75 10.41
C PRO A 221 8.66 6.57 11.25
N ALA A 222 9.44 5.50 11.25
CA ALA A 222 9.23 4.37 12.16
C ALA A 222 9.45 4.81 13.61
N GLY A 223 8.69 4.21 14.52
CA GLY A 223 8.79 4.45 15.96
C GLY A 223 7.66 5.31 16.53
N PRO A 224 7.80 5.70 17.81
CA PRO A 224 6.78 6.46 18.53
C PRO A 224 6.60 7.87 17.96
N PHE A 225 5.38 8.40 18.05
CA PHE A 225 5.06 9.78 17.72
C PHE A 225 4.03 10.36 18.70
N SER A 226 4.10 11.67 18.92
CA SER A 226 3.13 12.40 19.74
C SER A 226 1.85 12.67 18.96
N ARG A 227 0.71 12.48 19.62
CA ARG A 227 -0.62 12.82 19.11
C ARG A 227 -1.03 14.22 19.54
N ASP A 228 -1.95 14.83 18.80
CA ASP A 228 -2.43 16.19 19.08
C ASP A 228 -3.25 16.26 20.37
N ASP A 229 -3.83 15.14 20.80
CA ASP A 229 -4.57 15.01 22.07
C ASP A 229 -3.67 14.73 23.28
N GLY A 230 -2.34 14.82 23.11
CA GLY A 230 -1.35 14.53 24.15
C GLY A 230 -1.04 13.05 24.33
N GLY A 231 -1.71 12.15 23.60
CA GLY A 231 -1.40 10.72 23.59
C GLY A 231 -0.10 10.40 22.83
N GLN A 232 0.25 9.11 22.84
CA GLN A 232 1.35 8.56 22.02
C GLN A 232 0.79 7.54 21.04
N GLY A 233 1.35 7.54 19.83
CA GLY A 233 1.13 6.52 18.80
C GLY A 233 2.45 5.86 18.40
N LEU A 234 2.35 4.79 17.62
CA LEU A 234 3.52 4.05 17.12
C LEU A 234 3.36 3.73 15.64
N CYS A 235 4.40 3.98 14.84
CA CYS A 235 4.52 3.46 13.48
C CYS A 235 5.47 2.26 13.48
N VAL A 236 4.98 1.07 13.13
CA VAL A 236 5.81 -0.14 13.01
C VAL A 236 6.05 -0.49 11.54
N VAL A 237 7.29 -0.87 11.22
CA VAL A 237 7.68 -1.25 9.85
C VAL A 237 8.10 -2.71 9.83
N PRO A 238 7.16 -3.64 9.55
CA PRO A 238 7.49 -5.05 9.43
C PRO A 238 8.36 -5.30 8.19
N LEU A 239 9.32 -6.23 8.31
CA LEU A 239 10.22 -6.55 7.20
C LEU A 239 9.40 -7.03 5.99
N PHE A 240 9.64 -6.41 4.84
CA PHE A 240 8.91 -6.63 3.57
C PHE A 240 7.41 -6.32 3.61
N GLY A 241 6.89 -5.70 4.67
CA GLY A 241 5.45 -5.57 4.89
C GLY A 241 4.79 -6.90 5.23
N GLU A 242 5.49 -7.86 5.81
CA GLU A 242 4.96 -9.20 6.14
C GLU A 242 4.62 -9.27 7.63
N LEU A 243 3.38 -9.63 7.95
CA LEU A 243 2.91 -9.81 9.31
C LEU A 243 2.35 -11.23 9.47
N SER A 244 2.89 -11.99 10.42
CA SER A 244 2.35 -13.31 10.76
C SER A 244 1.00 -13.19 11.47
N ALA A 245 0.24 -14.28 11.51
CA ALA A 245 -1.01 -14.37 12.28
C ALA A 245 -0.82 -13.98 13.75
N ALA A 246 0.30 -14.37 14.38
CA ALA A 246 0.61 -13.99 15.75
C ALA A 246 0.83 -12.47 15.90
N GLN A 247 1.55 -11.85 14.96
CA GLN A 247 1.80 -10.40 14.98
C GLN A 247 0.51 -9.59 14.73
N LEU A 248 -0.40 -10.10 13.88
CA LEU A 248 -1.73 -9.51 13.70
C LEU A 248 -2.55 -9.56 14.99
N ARG A 249 -2.49 -10.65 15.74
CA ARG A 249 -3.14 -10.77 17.06
C ARG A 249 -2.54 -9.79 18.08
N THR A 250 -1.21 -9.62 18.10
CA THR A 250 -0.55 -8.58 18.92
C THR A 250 -1.06 -7.17 18.57
N LEU A 251 -1.24 -6.84 17.29
CA LEU A 251 -1.82 -5.55 16.88
C LEU A 251 -3.28 -5.40 17.33
N ALA A 252 -4.07 -6.48 17.26
CA ALA A 252 -5.47 -6.50 17.67
C ALA A 252 -5.65 -6.28 19.18
N GLU A 253 -4.75 -6.83 19.99
CA GLU A 253 -4.74 -6.65 21.44
C GLU A 253 -4.30 -5.23 21.85
N ALA A 254 -3.43 -4.61 21.05
CA ALA A 254 -2.83 -3.32 21.38
C ALA A 254 -3.76 -2.12 21.17
N ALA A 255 -4.61 -2.15 20.13
CA ALA A 255 -5.47 -1.02 19.79
C ALA A 255 -6.80 -1.48 19.18
N PRO A 256 -7.91 -0.74 19.42
CA PRO A 256 -9.20 -1.07 18.82
C PRO A 256 -9.20 -0.98 17.29
N GLU A 257 -8.26 -0.21 16.74
CA GLU A 257 -8.07 -0.04 15.31
C GLU A 257 -6.61 0.34 15.01
N VAL A 258 -6.11 -0.10 13.86
CA VAL A 258 -4.80 0.29 13.30
C VAL A 258 -4.97 0.83 11.88
N VAL A 259 -3.93 1.50 11.37
CA VAL A 259 -3.92 2.03 10.00
C VAL A 259 -2.75 1.42 9.21
N VAL A 260 -3.04 0.60 8.22
CA VAL A 260 -2.07 0.13 7.23
C VAL A 260 -1.74 1.28 6.28
N THR A 261 -0.45 1.56 6.07
CA THR A 261 -0.01 2.68 5.22
C THR A 261 0.31 2.22 3.79
N PRO A 262 0.36 3.15 2.81
CA PRO A 262 0.92 2.88 1.48
C PRO A 262 2.42 2.54 1.50
N TRP A 263 3.11 2.74 2.62
CA TRP A 263 4.53 2.46 2.77
C TRP A 263 4.81 1.08 3.40
N ARG A 264 3.79 0.22 3.48
CA ARG A 264 3.87 -1.12 4.09
C ARG A 264 4.29 -1.07 5.57
N SER A 265 3.81 -0.05 6.27
CA SER A 265 3.90 0.08 7.72
C SER A 265 2.50 0.04 8.33
N VAL A 266 2.44 -0.05 9.67
CA VAL A 266 1.20 0.02 10.43
C VAL A 266 1.32 1.11 11.48
N VAL A 267 0.34 2.01 11.51
CA VAL A 267 0.16 2.99 12.58
C VAL A 267 -0.76 2.39 13.64
N VAL A 268 -0.29 2.39 14.88
CA VAL A 268 -1.03 2.03 16.09
C VAL A 268 -1.33 3.34 16.83
N PRO A 269 -2.58 3.85 16.79
CA PRO A 269 -2.92 5.14 17.39
C PRO A 269 -2.73 5.18 18.90
N GLY A 270 -3.06 4.11 19.61
CA GLY A 270 -2.87 4.00 21.07
C GLY A 270 -1.61 3.21 21.37
N TYR A 271 -0.53 3.90 21.69
CA TYR A 271 0.72 3.27 22.11
C TYR A 271 1.09 3.74 23.52
N ASP A 272 1.23 2.79 24.44
CA ASP A 272 1.83 3.06 25.76
C ASP A 272 3.27 2.50 25.77
N PRO A 273 4.29 3.36 25.90
CA PRO A 273 5.68 2.93 25.98
C PRO A 273 5.98 1.93 27.10
N ALA A 274 5.21 1.93 28.20
CA ALA A 274 5.44 1.03 29.32
C ALA A 274 5.00 -0.42 29.04
N SER A 275 4.00 -0.60 28.17
CA SER A 275 3.47 -1.92 27.75
C SER A 275 3.83 -2.31 26.31
N GLY A 276 4.53 -1.42 25.59
CA GLY A 276 4.81 -1.50 24.16
C GLY A 276 5.99 -2.33 23.60
N PRO A 277 6.84 -3.07 24.36
CA PRO A 277 7.98 -3.78 23.77
C PRO A 277 7.62 -4.78 22.66
N ALA A 278 6.48 -5.48 22.80
CA ALA A 278 6.00 -6.43 21.81
C ALA A 278 5.67 -5.75 20.47
N LEU A 279 5.11 -4.53 20.51
CA LEU A 279 4.79 -3.76 19.31
C LEU A 279 6.05 -3.18 18.66
N LEU A 280 6.99 -2.67 19.46
CA LEU A 280 8.28 -2.21 18.95
C LEU A 280 9.03 -3.33 18.23
N ALA A 281 8.96 -4.56 18.75
CA ALA A 281 9.58 -5.74 18.14
C ALA A 281 8.99 -6.10 16.76
N LEU A 282 7.80 -5.58 16.41
CA LEU A 282 7.24 -5.73 15.06
C LEU A 282 7.97 -4.87 14.02
N SER A 283 8.66 -3.82 14.46
CA SER A 283 9.45 -2.97 13.57
C SER A 283 10.81 -3.60 13.32
N THR A 284 10.89 -4.40 12.25
CA THR A 284 12.08 -5.16 11.88
C THR A 284 12.70 -4.67 10.58
N ASP A 285 12.46 -3.41 10.20
CA ASP A 285 13.06 -2.81 9.02
C ASP A 285 14.60 -2.82 9.10
N ARG A 286 15.21 -3.09 7.96
CA ARG A 286 16.67 -3.17 7.79
C ARG A 286 17.16 -2.25 6.67
N GLY A 287 16.33 -1.30 6.24
CA GLY A 287 16.59 -0.47 5.07
C GLY A 287 16.49 -1.26 3.75
N VAL A 288 15.88 -2.44 3.78
CA VAL A 288 15.72 -3.31 2.61
C VAL A 288 14.26 -3.70 2.44
N SER A 289 13.84 -3.76 1.18
CA SER A 289 12.56 -4.30 0.76
C SER A 289 12.78 -5.31 -0.35
N ALA A 290 11.80 -6.17 -0.59
CA ALA A 290 11.90 -7.17 -1.65
C ALA A 290 10.52 -7.43 -2.28
N CYS A 291 10.50 -7.77 -3.56
CA CYS A 291 9.35 -8.44 -4.14
C CYS A 291 9.20 -9.86 -3.56
N ILE A 292 8.19 -10.62 -3.98
CA ILE A 292 7.95 -11.96 -3.39
C ILE A 292 9.10 -12.95 -3.64
N GLY A 293 9.76 -12.87 -4.81
CA GLY A 293 10.88 -13.77 -5.13
C GLY A 293 10.46 -15.21 -5.42
N LEU A 294 11.47 -16.08 -5.55
CA LEU A 294 11.26 -17.52 -5.40
C LEU A 294 10.98 -17.84 -3.92
N PRO A 295 10.24 -18.92 -3.63
CA PRO A 295 9.52 -19.77 -4.59
C PRO A 295 8.18 -19.16 -5.07
N GLY A 296 7.70 -18.07 -4.46
CA GLY A 296 6.35 -17.53 -4.69
C GLY A 296 6.09 -16.81 -6.02
N CYS A 297 7.09 -16.68 -6.88
CA CYS A 297 6.95 -16.10 -8.21
C CYS A 297 7.80 -16.84 -9.23
N ALA A 298 7.15 -17.54 -10.16
CA ALA A 298 7.78 -18.29 -11.25
C ALA A 298 8.63 -17.43 -12.21
N LYS A 299 8.51 -16.09 -12.14
CA LYS A 299 9.31 -15.17 -12.95
C LYS A 299 10.60 -14.73 -12.25
N SER A 300 10.73 -15.01 -10.96
CA SER A 300 11.89 -14.64 -10.18
C SER A 300 13.07 -15.54 -10.50
N ARG A 301 14.27 -14.97 -10.56
CA ARG A 301 15.54 -15.68 -10.75
C ARG A 301 16.20 -16.11 -9.44
N ALA A 302 15.78 -15.54 -8.32
CA ALA A 302 16.37 -15.80 -7.01
C ALA A 302 15.31 -15.80 -5.89
N ASP A 303 15.65 -16.39 -4.75
CA ASP A 303 14.94 -16.20 -3.49
C ASP A 303 15.37 -14.87 -2.85
N VAL A 304 14.83 -13.79 -3.42
CA VAL A 304 15.23 -12.43 -3.03
C VAL A 304 14.88 -12.08 -1.59
N ARG A 305 13.87 -12.74 -0.99
CA ARG A 305 13.51 -12.50 0.41
C ARG A 305 14.47 -13.20 1.34
N ALA A 306 14.85 -14.44 1.06
CA ALA A 306 15.88 -15.12 1.84
C ALA A 306 17.19 -14.34 1.81
N ASP A 307 17.60 -13.84 0.64
CA ASP A 307 18.82 -13.06 0.48
C ASP A 307 18.74 -11.70 1.19
N ALA A 308 17.68 -10.93 0.97
CA ALA A 308 17.50 -9.64 1.61
C ALA A 308 17.39 -9.72 3.15
N ARG A 309 16.85 -10.81 3.73
CA ARG A 309 16.81 -11.02 5.20
C ARG A 309 18.20 -11.04 5.82
N ARG A 310 19.24 -11.40 5.07
CA ARG A 310 20.63 -11.44 5.55
C ARG A 310 21.37 -10.12 5.35
N THR A 311 20.69 -9.10 4.82
CA THR A 311 21.28 -7.80 4.49
C THR A 311 20.68 -6.69 5.35
N THR A 312 21.52 -5.74 5.73
CA THR A 312 21.11 -4.44 6.27
C THR A 312 21.72 -3.36 5.38
N SER A 313 20.94 -2.35 5.00
CA SER A 313 21.40 -1.28 4.14
C SER A 313 21.20 0.08 4.78
N ALA A 314 22.23 0.93 4.75
CA ALA A 314 22.13 2.31 5.21
C ALA A 314 21.34 3.21 4.25
N VAL A 315 21.32 2.85 2.96
CA VAL A 315 20.50 3.50 1.93
C VAL A 315 19.35 2.55 1.57
N PRO A 316 18.09 3.01 1.51
CA PRO A 316 16.97 2.15 1.15
C PRO A 316 17.24 1.36 -0.14
N ALA A 317 17.17 0.03 -0.07
CA ALA A 317 17.43 -0.86 -1.21
C ALA A 317 16.23 -1.77 -1.48
N HIS A 318 15.98 -2.09 -2.75
CA HIS A 318 14.90 -2.99 -3.14
C HIS A 318 15.40 -4.16 -3.98
N PHE A 319 15.18 -5.37 -3.46
CA PHE A 319 15.53 -6.63 -4.11
C PHE A 319 14.42 -7.08 -5.07
N SER A 320 14.76 -7.07 -6.36
CA SER A 320 13.87 -7.45 -7.46
C SER A 320 14.29 -8.79 -8.02
N GLY A 321 13.38 -9.77 -8.02
CA GLY A 321 13.65 -11.09 -8.59
C GLY A 321 13.69 -11.13 -10.12
N CYS A 322 13.19 -10.09 -10.78
CA CYS A 322 13.21 -9.95 -12.24
C CYS A 322 13.02 -8.48 -12.67
N GLU A 323 13.15 -8.23 -13.96
CA GLU A 323 13.06 -6.89 -14.57
C GLU A 323 11.75 -6.13 -14.30
N ARG A 324 10.69 -6.82 -13.86
CA ARG A 324 9.42 -6.17 -13.49
C ARG A 324 9.51 -5.29 -12.25
N ARG A 325 10.52 -5.47 -11.39
CA ARG A 325 10.76 -4.65 -10.18
C ARG A 325 9.49 -4.45 -9.33
N CYS A 326 8.76 -5.54 -9.12
CA CYS A 326 7.42 -5.50 -8.54
C CYS A 326 7.43 -4.87 -7.14
N GLY A 327 6.78 -3.72 -6.99
CA GLY A 327 6.63 -3.06 -5.70
C GLY A 327 7.84 -2.24 -5.25
N LYS A 328 8.84 -2.03 -6.12
CA LYS A 328 10.01 -1.18 -5.85
C LYS A 328 9.57 0.23 -5.44
N PRO A 329 9.90 0.69 -4.23
CA PRO A 329 9.65 2.07 -3.83
C PRO A 329 10.51 3.06 -4.63
N ARG A 330 10.11 4.33 -4.64
CA ARG A 330 10.88 5.41 -5.28
C ARG A 330 12.11 5.73 -4.45
N GLY A 331 13.17 6.17 -5.13
CA GLY A 331 14.40 6.60 -4.46
C GLY A 331 15.21 5.48 -3.78
N THR A 332 14.82 4.21 -3.94
CA THR A 332 15.59 3.07 -3.43
C THR A 332 16.60 2.59 -4.47
N ALA A 333 17.77 2.13 -4.01
CA ALA A 333 18.73 1.40 -4.82
C ALA A 333 18.07 0.17 -5.48
N ASP A 334 18.45 -0.14 -6.72
CA ASP A 334 17.93 -1.29 -7.48
C ASP A 334 18.87 -2.48 -7.30
N VAL A 335 18.37 -3.56 -6.69
CA VAL A 335 19.11 -4.81 -6.47
C VAL A 335 18.42 -5.89 -7.29
N LEU A 336 18.87 -6.08 -8.52
CA LEU A 336 18.20 -6.95 -9.49
C LEU A 336 18.85 -8.33 -9.53
N ALA A 337 18.06 -9.38 -9.29
CA ALA A 337 18.53 -10.75 -9.36
C ALA A 337 19.09 -11.08 -10.75
N ALA A 338 20.28 -11.67 -10.75
CA ALA A 338 20.99 -12.19 -11.90
C ALA A 338 21.51 -13.61 -11.57
N ASP A 339 22.02 -14.31 -12.57
CA ASP A 339 22.47 -15.69 -12.36
C ASP A 339 23.68 -15.69 -11.40
N GLY A 340 23.52 -16.33 -10.23
CA GLY A 340 24.54 -16.40 -9.19
C GLY A 340 24.73 -15.14 -8.32
N GLY A 341 23.87 -14.13 -8.45
CA GLY A 341 24.04 -12.88 -7.69
C GLY A 341 23.05 -11.78 -8.05
N TYR A 342 23.50 -10.54 -7.95
CA TYR A 342 22.67 -9.34 -8.13
C TYR A 342 23.42 -8.26 -8.89
N LEU A 343 22.70 -7.56 -9.77
CA LEU A 343 23.14 -6.29 -10.33
C LEU A 343 22.70 -5.17 -9.40
N ILE A 344 23.65 -4.42 -8.85
CA ILE A 344 23.43 -3.27 -7.98
C ILE A 344 24.08 -2.05 -8.64
N ASP A 345 23.25 -1.10 -9.08
CA ASP A 345 23.69 0.10 -9.82
C ASP A 345 24.64 -0.20 -11.00
N GLY A 346 24.44 -1.35 -11.65
CA GLY A 346 25.23 -1.81 -12.80
C GLY A 346 26.46 -2.66 -12.46
N ALA A 347 26.81 -2.82 -11.17
CA ALA A 347 27.87 -3.72 -10.74
C ALA A 347 27.30 -5.08 -10.32
N PHE A 348 27.93 -6.18 -10.76
CA PHE A 348 27.55 -7.52 -10.32
C PHE A 348 28.15 -7.82 -8.94
N VAL A 349 27.31 -8.33 -8.04
CA VAL A 349 27.67 -8.75 -6.68
C VAL A 349 27.17 -10.18 -6.47
N PRO A 350 28.05 -11.16 -6.18
CA PRO A 350 27.62 -12.52 -5.87
C PRO A 350 26.81 -12.57 -4.57
N VAL A 351 25.94 -13.56 -4.42
CA VAL A 351 25.05 -13.69 -3.24
C VAL A 351 25.83 -13.69 -1.93
N GLU A 352 26.98 -14.36 -1.90
CA GLU A 352 27.86 -14.46 -0.74
C GLU A 352 28.49 -13.11 -0.36
N GLY A 353 28.66 -12.20 -1.33
CA GLY A 353 29.27 -10.88 -1.15
C GLY A 353 28.28 -9.76 -0.84
N LEU A 354 26.97 -10.04 -0.76
CA LEU A 354 25.94 -9.02 -0.54
C LEU A 354 26.10 -8.28 0.79
N ALA A 355 26.33 -9.03 1.88
CA ALA A 355 26.45 -8.43 3.21
C ALA A 355 27.63 -7.45 3.28
N ASP A 356 28.78 -7.85 2.73
CA ASP A 356 29.99 -7.03 2.67
C ASP A 356 29.81 -5.79 1.80
N PHE A 357 29.14 -5.92 0.65
CA PHE A 357 28.84 -4.79 -0.23
C PHE A 357 28.02 -3.71 0.49
N PHE A 358 26.93 -4.11 1.16
CA PHE A 358 26.07 -3.16 1.88
C PHE A 358 26.74 -2.59 3.14
N ALA A 359 27.57 -3.37 3.84
CA ALA A 359 28.38 -2.85 4.94
C ALA A 359 29.40 -1.80 4.48
N ALA A 360 30.08 -2.02 3.35
CA ALA A 360 31.07 -1.10 2.81
C ALA A 360 30.45 0.22 2.30
N THR A 361 29.26 0.15 1.68
CA THR A 361 28.54 1.36 1.23
C THR A 361 28.05 2.22 2.39
N ALA A 362 27.64 1.60 3.51
CA ALA A 362 27.26 2.33 4.73
C ALA A 362 28.40 3.19 5.28
N GLN A 363 29.63 2.69 5.26
CA GLN A 363 30.82 3.41 5.76
C GLN A 363 31.20 4.61 4.88
N LYS A 364 30.93 4.55 3.57
CA LYS A 364 31.23 5.65 2.63
C LYS A 364 30.24 6.81 2.74
N GLY A 365 28.98 6.55 3.12
CA GLY A 365 27.96 7.59 3.29
C GLY A 365 28.04 8.39 4.59
N GLN A 366 28.94 8.01 5.52
CA GLN A 366 29.17 8.70 6.79
C GLN A 366 30.39 9.64 6.78
N ARG A 367 31.09 9.77 5.65
CA ARG A 367 32.21 10.71 5.44
C ARG A 367 31.79 11.88 4.56
#